data_AF-A0A2M8GM23-F1
#
_entry.id   AF-A0A2M8GM23-F1
#
_cell.length_a   1.000
_cell.length_b   1.000
_cell.length_c   1.000
_cell.angle_alpha   90.00
_cell.angle_beta   90.00
_cell.angle_gamma   90.00
#
_symmetry.space_group_name_H-M   'P 1'
#
loop_
_entity.id
_entity.type
_entity.pdbx_description
1 polymer ?
#
loop_
_entity_poly.entity_id
_entity_poly.type
_entity_poly.pdbx_seq_one_letter_code
_entity_poly.pdbx_strand_id
1 'polypeptide(L)'
;MLKIEYIWRELLYRSIEESRPDFTITELSKIFNLSTSVVSHALKPLKELGIVKINKKNSKILDAERLLFFWATRRNLKKELIYSTYNPLPVQEREASM
;
A
#
# COMPACT_ATOMS: atom_id res chain seq x y z
N MET A 1 -10.76 -0.10 -1.83
CA MET A 1 -9.69 -0.86 -1.15
C MET A 1 -10.23 -1.55 0.10
N LEU A 2 -9.73 -2.76 0.38
CA LEU A 2 -9.92 -3.45 1.65
C LEU A 2 -9.08 -2.79 2.76
N LYS A 3 -9.49 -2.98 4.03
CA LYS A 3 -8.78 -2.42 5.20
C LYS A 3 -7.30 -2.83 5.27
N ILE A 4 -6.99 -4.07 4.86
CA ILE A 4 -5.62 -4.59 4.83
C ILE A 4 -4.75 -3.90 3.77
N GLU A 5 -5.33 -3.43 2.67
CA GLU A 5 -4.59 -2.77 1.59
C GLU A 5 -4.16 -1.35 1.99
N TYR A 6 -4.88 -0.70 2.91
CA TYR A 6 -4.44 0.56 3.50
C TYR A 6 -3.15 0.43 4.28
N ILE A 7 -2.97 -0.71 4.98
CA ILE A 7 -1.72 -1.00 5.70
C ILE A 7 -0.56 -1.12 4.71
N TRP A 8 -0.75 -1.85 3.61
CA TRP A 8 0.30 -1.99 2.59
C TRP A 8 0.66 -0.66 1.93
N ARG A 9 -0.35 0.16 1.61
CA ARG A 9 -0.14 1.51 1.06
C ARG A 9 0.61 2.41 2.05
N GLU A 10 0.26 2.36 3.33
CA GLU A 10 0.95 3.14 4.38
C GLU A 10 2.41 2.75 4.51
N LEU A 11 2.71 1.45 4.51
CA LEU A 11 4.08 0.96 4.52
C LEU A 11 4.86 1.46 3.30
N LEU A 12 4.25 1.45 2.11
CA LEU A 12 4.87 2.01 0.90
C LEU A 12 5.13 3.50 1.04
N TYR A 13 4.15 4.28 1.47
CA TYR A 13 4.26 5.72 1.67
C TYR A 13 5.41 6.06 2.63
N ARG A 14 5.46 5.40 3.78
CA ARG A 14 6.54 5.57 4.77
C ARG A 14 7.91 5.22 4.20
N SER A 15 8.00 4.15 3.41
CA SER A 15 9.28 3.72 2.86
C SER A 15 9.79 4.60 1.72
N ILE A 16 8.90 5.08 0.85
CA ILE A 16 9.25 5.77 -0.39
C ILE A 16 9.26 7.29 -0.17
N GLU A 17 8.21 7.84 0.44
CA GLU A 17 8.03 9.29 0.59
C GLU A 17 8.73 9.80 1.86
N GLU A 18 8.61 9.08 2.98
CA GLU A 18 9.16 9.54 4.27
C GLU A 18 10.57 8.99 4.57
N SER A 19 11.07 8.06 3.75
CA SER A 19 12.33 7.34 4.02
C SER A 19 12.40 6.73 5.43
N ARG A 20 11.25 6.34 6.00
CA ARG A 20 11.08 5.81 7.35
C ARG A 20 10.52 4.38 7.29
N PRO A 21 11.36 3.37 7.01
CA PRO A 21 10.89 1.99 6.83
C PRO A 21 10.50 1.28 8.13
N ASP A 22 10.78 1.87 9.28
CA ASP A 22 10.46 1.29 10.60
C ASP A 22 8.99 1.51 10.97
N PHE A 23 8.39 0.50 11.59
CA PHE A 23 7.00 0.54 12.03
C PHE A 23 6.75 -0.38 13.22
N THR A 24 5.61 -0.20 13.87
CA THR A 24 5.10 -1.15 14.87
C THR A 24 3.65 -1.55 14.59
N ILE A 25 3.27 -2.76 15.01
CA ILE A 25 1.89 -3.26 14.86
C ILE A 25 0.91 -2.37 15.64
N THR A 26 1.33 -1.89 16.82
CA THR A 26 0.53 -1.02 17.68
C THR A 26 0.31 0.36 17.06
N GLU A 27 1.34 0.93 16.41
CA GLU A 27 1.22 2.18 15.67
C GLU A 27 0.23 2.05 14.50
N LEU A 28 0.40 1.04 13.65
CA LEU A 28 -0.51 0.79 12.52
C LEU A 28 -1.95 0.51 12.98
N SER A 29 -2.12 -0.21 14.09
CA SER A 29 -3.42 -0.48 14.71
C SER A 29 -4.13 0.82 15.14
N LYS A 30 -3.39 1.77 15.73
CA LYS A 30 -3.94 3.08 16.12
C LYS A 30 -4.29 3.95 14.92
N ILE A 31 -3.41 4.04 13.92
CA ILE A 31 -3.63 4.88 12.72
C ILE A 31 -4.91 4.48 11.98
N PHE A 32 -5.13 3.17 11.80
CA PHE A 32 -6.27 2.67 11.05
C PHE A 32 -7.48 2.29 11.91
N ASN A 33 -7.39 2.47 13.23
CA ASN A 33 -8.38 2.03 14.21
C ASN A 33 -8.78 0.54 14.00
N LEU A 34 -7.77 -0.32 13.81
CA LEU A 34 -7.90 -1.76 13.58
C LEU A 34 -7.37 -2.54 14.77
N SER A 35 -7.85 -3.77 14.96
CA SER A 35 -7.25 -4.67 15.95
C SER A 35 -5.84 -5.08 15.53
N THR A 36 -4.97 -5.32 16.52
CA THR A 36 -3.60 -5.80 16.30
C THR A 36 -3.57 -7.13 15.54
N SER A 37 -4.57 -7.99 15.73
CA SER A 37 -4.73 -9.24 14.98
C SER A 37 -4.97 -9.01 13.49
N VAL A 38 -5.77 -8.01 13.11
CA VAL A 38 -6.01 -7.67 11.69
C VAL A 38 -4.73 -7.11 11.06
N VAL A 39 -4.00 -6.25 11.78
CA VAL A 39 -2.71 -5.73 11.31
C VAL A 39 -1.70 -6.86 11.14
N SER A 40 -1.57 -7.74 12.14
CA SER A 40 -0.69 -8.91 12.07
C SER A 40 -1.04 -9.83 10.90
N HIS A 41 -2.33 -10.07 10.66
CA HIS A 41 -2.82 -10.83 9.51
C HIS A 41 -2.43 -10.18 8.18
N ALA A 42 -2.55 -8.86 8.05
CA ALA A 42 -2.13 -8.13 6.85
C ALA A 42 -0.61 -8.20 6.59
N LEU A 43 0.20 -8.27 7.66
CA LEU A 43 1.66 -8.32 7.59
C LEU A 43 2.21 -9.74 7.38
N LYS A 44 1.45 -10.78 7.75
CA LYS A 44 1.86 -12.19 7.62
C LYS A 44 2.38 -12.56 6.22
N PRO A 45 1.66 -12.29 5.11
CA PRO A 45 2.16 -12.65 3.78
C PRO A 45 3.43 -11.86 3.40
N LEU A 46 3.55 -10.61 3.84
CA LEU A 46 4.75 -9.81 3.60
C LEU A 46 5.96 -10.38 4.33
N LYS A 47 5.76 -10.87 5.56
CA LYS A 47 6.80 -11.53 6.36
C LYS A 47 7.25 -12.84 5.72
N GLU A 48 6.30 -13.67 5.28
CA GLU A 48 6.60 -14.95 4.62
C GLU A 48 7.39 -14.77 3.32
N LEU A 49 7.15 -13.69 2.58
CA LEU A 49 7.89 -13.33 1.38
C LEU A 49 9.24 -12.62 1.63
N GLY A 50 9.57 -12.35 2.89
CA GLY A 50 10.78 -11.62 3.28
C GLY A 50 10.76 -10.13 2.91
N ILE A 51 9.58 -9.56 2.63
CA ILE A 51 9.39 -8.14 2.28
C ILE A 51 9.52 -7.25 3.52
N VAL A 52 9.08 -7.77 4.68
CA VAL A 52 9.19 -7.08 5.97
C VAL A 52 9.80 -7.99 7.02
N LYS A 53 10.54 -7.39 7.96
CA LYS A 53 11.01 -8.06 9.17
C LYS A 53 10.13 -7.64 10.32
N ILE A 54 9.50 -8.60 10.99
CA ILE A 54 8.65 -8.35 12.17
C ILE A 54 9.32 -8.94 13.41
N ASN A 55 9.76 -8.07 14.32
CA ASN A 55 10.29 -8.45 15.63
C ASN A 55 9.45 -7.80 16.74
N LYS A 56 9.60 -8.29 17.98
CA LYS A 56 8.90 -7.75 19.16
C LYS A 56 9.16 -6.25 19.43
N LYS A 57 10.33 -5.74 19.04
CA LYS A 57 10.76 -4.35 19.35
C LYS A 57 11.01 -3.48 18.13
N ASN A 58 11.45 -4.03 17.00
CA ASN A 58 11.74 -3.24 15.80
C ASN A 58 11.31 -3.99 14.55
N SER A 59 10.22 -3.54 13.91
CA SER A 59 9.78 -4.05 12.62
C SER A 59 10.15 -3.07 11.54
N LYS A 60 10.59 -3.58 10.39
CA LYS A 60 11.02 -2.74 9.28
C LYS A 60 10.69 -3.33 7.93
N ILE A 61 10.54 -2.46 6.95
CA ILE A 61 10.44 -2.82 5.54
C ILE A 61 11.85 -3.15 5.03
N LEU A 62 12.00 -4.30 4.38
CA LEU A 62 13.28 -4.75 3.80
C LEU A 62 13.37 -4.43 2.32
N ASP A 63 12.24 -4.49 1.62
CA ASP A 63 12.18 -4.35 0.16
C ASP A 63 10.88 -3.63 -0.23
N ALA A 64 10.98 -2.32 -0.47
CA ALA A 64 9.84 -1.48 -0.83
C ALA A 64 9.35 -1.77 -2.26
N GLU A 65 10.24 -2.18 -3.16
CA GLU A 65 9.91 -2.49 -4.55
C GLU A 65 9.07 -3.77 -4.62
N ARG A 66 9.48 -4.83 -3.92
CA ARG A 66 8.68 -6.06 -3.82
C ARG A 66 7.37 -5.82 -3.08
N LEU A 67 7.34 -4.93 -2.09
CA LEU A 67 6.08 -4.51 -1.47
C LEU A 67 5.15 -3.82 -2.48
N LEU A 68 5.70 -2.97 -3.35
CA LEU A 68 4.94 -2.25 -4.38
C LEU A 68 4.30 -3.23 -5.35
N PHE A 69 5.09 -4.18 -5.87
CA PHE A 69 4.56 -5.24 -6.75
C PHE A 69 3.54 -6.13 -6.04
N PHE A 70 3.78 -6.48 -4.78
CA PHE A 70 2.82 -7.27 -3.98
C PHE A 70 1.47 -6.55 -3.83
N TRP A 71 1.49 -5.24 -3.57
CA TRP A 71 0.29 -4.42 -3.42
C TRP A 71 -0.41 -4.22 -4.76
N ALA A 72 0.32 -3.85 -5.80
CA ALA A 72 -0.20 -3.58 -7.14
C ALA A 72 -0.94 -4.77 -7.73
N THR A 73 -0.45 -5.99 -7.49
CA THR A 73 -1.08 -7.23 -7.98
C THR A 73 -2.35 -7.65 -7.25
N ARG A 74 -2.61 -7.12 -6.04
CA ARG A 74 -3.80 -7.43 -5.24
C ARG A 74 -4.88 -6.35 -5.33
N ARG A 75 -4.45 -5.11 -5.60
CA ARG A 75 -5.32 -3.95 -5.70
C ARG A 75 -6.28 -4.08 -6.89
N ASN A 76 -7.55 -3.75 -6.68
CA ASN A 76 -8.53 -3.66 -7.76
C ASN A 76 -8.77 -2.20 -8.16
N LEU A 77 -7.96 -1.70 -9.09
CA LEU A 77 -8.03 -0.32 -9.58
C LEU A 77 -9.42 0.06 -10.13
N LYS A 78 -10.09 -0.88 -10.81
CA LYS A 78 -11.42 -0.62 -11.39
C LYS A 78 -12.46 -0.26 -10.32
N LYS A 79 -12.39 -0.89 -9.14
CA LYS A 79 -13.29 -0.61 -8.03
C LYS A 79 -12.97 0.69 -7.29
N GLU A 80 -11.81 1.28 -7.54
CA GLU A 80 -11.35 2.52 -6.91
C GLU A 80 -11.51 3.74 -7.80
N LEU A 81 -11.92 3.53 -9.05
CA LEU A 81 -12.14 4.59 -10.01
C LEU A 81 -13.46 5.31 -9.67
N ILE A 82 -13.36 6.46 -8.99
CA ILE A 82 -14.52 7.29 -8.59
C ILE A 82 -15.08 8.12 -9.74
N TYR A 83 -14.30 8.31 -10.80
CA TYR A 83 -14.70 9.06 -11.98
C TYR A 83 -14.09 8.42 -13.22
N SER A 84 -14.95 8.11 -14.19
CA SER A 84 -14.56 7.78 -15.55
C SER A 84 -15.32 8.67 -16.51
N THR A 85 -14.62 9.30 -17.44
CA THR A 85 -15.24 9.97 -18.57
C THR A 85 -14.66 9.43 -19.87
N TYR A 86 -15.47 9.42 -20.91
CA TYR A 86 -15.05 9.06 -22.25
C TYR A 86 -14.92 10.34 -23.07
N ASN A 87 -13.76 10.51 -23.72
CA ASN A 87 -13.56 11.57 -24.69
C ASN A 87 -13.36 10.91 -26.07
N PRO A 88 -14.22 11.18 -27.06
CA PRO A 88 -14.11 10.60 -28.39
C PRO A 88 -12.93 11.15 -29.20
N LEU A 89 -12.30 12.25 -28.77
CA LEU A 89 -11.17 12.85 -29.47
C LEU A 89 -9.91 11.97 -29.39
N PRO A 90 -9.10 11.88 -30.47
CA PRO A 90 -7.79 11.26 -30.47
C PRO A 90 -6.86 11.86 -29.39
N VAL A 91 -5.89 11.08 -28.89
CA VAL A 91 -4.97 11.51 -27.82
C VAL A 91 -4.25 12.81 -28.18
N GLN A 92 -3.82 12.96 -29.42
CA GLN A 92 -3.09 14.12 -29.92
C GLN A 92 -3.91 15.42 -29.86
N GLU A 93 -5.20 15.35 -30.21
CA GLU A 93 -6.11 16.50 -30.15
C GLU A 93 -6.47 16.87 -28.71
N ARG A 94 -6.44 15.89 -27.80
CA ARG A 94 -6.68 16.10 -26.37
C ARG A 94 -5.52 16.84 -25.71
N GLU A 95 -4.29 16.45 -26.00
CA GLU A 95 -3.10 17.12 -25.47
C GLU A 95 -2.96 18.55 -26.01
N ALA A 96 -3.39 18.79 -27.26
CA ALA A 96 -3.35 20.11 -27.88
C ALA A 96 -4.41 21.11 -27.35
N SER A 97 -5.44 20.64 -26.63
CA SER A 97 -6.52 21.47 -26.08
C SER A 97 -6.40 21.73 -24.57
N MET A 98 -5.34 21.20 -23.94
CA MET A 98 -4.91 21.53 -22.57
C MET A 98 -3.92 22.69 -22.57
#